data_AF-A0A931SW91-F1
#
_entry.id   AF-A0A931SW91-F1
#
_cell.length_a   1.000
_cell.length_b   1.000
_cell.length_c   1.000
_cell.angle_alpha   90.00
_cell.angle_beta   90.00
_cell.angle_gamma   90.00
#
_symmetry.space_group_name_H-M   'P 1'
#
loop_
_entity.id
_entity.type
_entity.pdbx_description
1 polymer ?
#
loop_
_entity_poly.entity_id
_entity_poly.type
_entity_poly.pdbx_seq_one_letter_code
_entity_poly.pdbx_strand_id
1 'polypeptide(L)'
;QDMLFSYDCRNCSQCIGCVGLRNKQYHIFNKPHTKEDYQEFLKNLDTGSYRTVEELKKKYLEFAATFPRKYMYSLKTVDVTGDILLEAKNCMSCFDAVNLEDCKYIVWGGFGMKDSMDGYGVGEQSELLYESVDAGLSGSRMLGAIVVYGGHDIRYAYNCHSSNNIFGCTGLRSKSYCILNRQYSKKDYEALLPKIIRHMNDVPYTDKKGREYRYGEFFPTELCPFSYNETIAQEYFPMTKEKAMEEGYAWKDADARNLTITMQSDALPDSITDATDDLLKQVIGCAHNGECNEQCTVGFRVVPQELAFYREERLPPPRLCPNCRHYQRVKQRNPLRLWHRQCTCAGGADESGVYKNTIEHFHGAKHCPNEFETTYAPDRPEIVYCETCYNAEIA
;
A
#
# COMPACT_ATOMS: atom_id res chain seq x y z
N GLN A 1 -22.50 0.36 13.01
CA GLN A 1 -22.72 0.74 11.60
C GLN A 1 -22.30 -0.45 10.77
N ASP A 2 -23.26 -1.18 10.21
CA ASP A 2 -23.09 -2.63 10.17
C ASP A 2 -22.70 -3.10 8.77
N MET A 3 -21.38 -3.18 8.54
CA MET A 3 -20.76 -3.82 7.37
C MET A 3 -19.56 -4.66 7.83
N LEU A 4 -19.77 -5.96 8.04
CA LEU A 4 -18.67 -6.87 8.40
C LEU A 4 -18.24 -7.70 7.19
N PHE A 5 -17.00 -7.46 6.75
CA PHE A 5 -16.23 -8.17 5.71
C PHE A 5 -17.03 -8.43 4.42
N SER A 6 -16.91 -7.56 3.41
CA SER A 6 -17.74 -7.60 2.19
C SER A 6 -17.08 -6.89 0.99
N TYR A 7 -17.38 -7.30 -0.25
CA TYR A 7 -16.78 -6.78 -1.50
C TYR A 7 -17.51 -7.36 -2.74
N ASP A 8 -17.89 -6.65 -3.81
CA ASP A 8 -18.30 -5.25 -4.00
C ASP A 8 -19.85 -5.24 -3.96
N CYS A 9 -20.46 -4.30 -3.23
CA CYS A 9 -21.91 -4.19 -3.10
C CYS A 9 -22.31 -2.71 -3.14
N ARG A 10 -23.44 -2.36 -3.79
CA ARG A 10 -23.82 -0.95 -4.00
C ARG A 10 -25.26 -0.64 -3.57
N ASN A 11 -25.40 0.50 -2.88
CA ASN A 11 -26.61 1.02 -2.21
C ASN A 11 -27.18 0.07 -1.13
N CYS A 12 -26.29 -0.46 -0.27
CA CYS A 12 -26.63 -1.25 0.92
C CYS A 12 -27.08 -0.37 2.10
N SER A 13 -27.71 -0.98 3.12
CA SER A 13 -28.07 -0.32 4.38
C SER A 13 -27.50 -0.99 5.65
N GLN A 14 -27.52 -2.33 5.71
CA GLN A 14 -26.86 -3.16 6.73
C GLN A 14 -26.44 -4.50 6.08
N CYS A 15 -25.21 -4.98 6.28
CA CYS A 15 -24.64 -6.17 5.62
C CYS A 15 -23.63 -6.95 6.48
N ILE A 16 -23.61 -8.28 6.37
CA ILE A 16 -22.56 -9.14 6.95
C ILE A 16 -22.21 -10.29 5.97
N GLY A 17 -20.92 -10.39 5.61
CA GLY A 17 -20.38 -11.46 4.76
C GLY A 17 -20.80 -11.40 3.29
N CYS A 18 -21.22 -10.25 2.77
CA CYS A 18 -21.83 -10.11 1.44
C CYS A 18 -20.80 -10.00 0.30
N VAL A 19 -21.12 -10.59 -0.85
CA VAL A 19 -20.27 -10.59 -2.05
C VAL A 19 -21.13 -10.41 -3.31
N GLY A 20 -21.21 -9.21 -3.89
CA GLY A 20 -21.87 -8.97 -5.19
C GLY A 20 -23.37 -8.61 -5.15
N LEU A 21 -23.84 -7.81 -4.19
CA LEU A 21 -25.25 -7.40 -4.10
C LEU A 21 -25.50 -5.95 -4.58
N ARG A 22 -26.59 -5.74 -5.32
CA ARG A 22 -27.11 -4.43 -5.74
C ARG A 22 -28.56 -4.26 -5.25
N ASN A 23 -28.90 -3.08 -4.73
CA ASN A 23 -30.27 -2.69 -4.32
C ASN A 23 -31.01 -3.70 -3.39
N LYS A 24 -30.27 -4.35 -2.48
CA LYS A 24 -30.81 -5.36 -1.53
C LYS A 24 -30.52 -4.97 -0.08
N GLN A 25 -31.42 -5.32 0.84
CA GLN A 25 -31.31 -5.08 2.29
C GLN A 25 -31.48 -6.41 3.05
N TYR A 26 -31.04 -6.46 4.32
CA TYR A 26 -31.17 -7.62 5.21
C TYR A 26 -30.64 -8.92 4.58
N HIS A 27 -29.36 -8.93 4.24
CA HIS A 27 -28.69 -10.12 3.67
C HIS A 27 -27.48 -10.53 4.51
N ILE A 28 -27.30 -11.85 4.65
CA ILE A 28 -26.20 -12.49 5.38
C ILE A 28 -25.61 -13.56 4.45
N PHE A 29 -24.33 -13.46 4.08
CA PHE A 29 -23.68 -14.33 3.08
C PHE A 29 -24.54 -14.52 1.80
N ASN A 30 -24.96 -13.40 1.19
CA ASN A 30 -25.88 -13.29 0.04
C ASN A 30 -27.30 -13.88 0.19
N LYS A 31 -27.67 -14.44 1.35
CA LYS A 31 -29.03 -14.97 1.57
C LYS A 31 -29.95 -13.87 2.10
N PRO A 32 -31.19 -13.73 1.59
CA PRO A 32 -32.17 -12.79 2.14
C PRO A 32 -32.72 -13.27 3.49
N HIS A 33 -32.93 -12.32 4.40
CA HIS A 33 -33.55 -12.53 5.71
C HIS A 33 -34.70 -11.54 5.91
N THR A 34 -35.62 -11.80 6.85
CA THR A 34 -36.50 -10.74 7.33
C THR A 34 -35.69 -9.69 8.10
N LYS A 35 -36.26 -8.50 8.31
CA LYS A 35 -35.62 -7.47 9.14
C LYS A 35 -35.44 -7.97 10.57
N GLU A 36 -36.40 -8.75 11.04
CA GLU A 36 -36.48 -9.31 12.39
C GLU A 36 -35.41 -10.40 12.58
N ASP A 37 -35.28 -11.34 11.65
CA ASP A 37 -34.21 -12.36 11.65
C ASP A 37 -32.82 -11.70 11.59
N TYR A 38 -32.67 -10.67 10.76
CA TYR A 38 -31.42 -9.94 10.58
C TYR A 38 -31.02 -9.18 11.85
N GLN A 39 -31.98 -8.52 12.50
CA GLN A 39 -31.77 -7.87 13.80
C GLN A 39 -31.50 -8.86 14.92
N GLU A 40 -32.08 -10.06 14.88
CA GLU A 40 -31.78 -11.11 15.86
C GLU A 40 -30.38 -11.71 15.64
N PHE A 41 -29.97 -11.92 14.39
CA PHE A 41 -28.59 -12.30 14.07
C PHE A 41 -27.58 -11.27 14.60
N LEU A 42 -27.83 -9.97 14.41
CA LEU A 42 -26.98 -8.90 14.95
C LEU A 42 -26.88 -8.91 16.49
N LYS A 43 -27.98 -9.16 17.21
CA LYS A 43 -27.96 -9.22 18.69
C LYS A 43 -27.09 -10.36 19.22
N ASN A 44 -27.06 -11.49 18.52
CA ASN A 44 -26.35 -12.70 18.93
C ASN A 44 -24.91 -12.77 18.39
N LEU A 45 -24.43 -11.70 17.74
CA LEU A 45 -23.09 -11.63 17.16
C LEU A 45 -22.12 -10.88 18.10
N ASP A 46 -21.37 -11.61 18.92
CA ASP A 46 -20.33 -10.99 19.74
C ASP A 46 -19.06 -10.69 18.92
N THR A 47 -19.01 -9.50 18.31
CA THR A 47 -17.78 -8.99 17.69
C THR A 47 -16.68 -8.70 18.69
N GLY A 48 -16.99 -8.65 20.00
CA GLY A 48 -16.01 -8.54 21.07
C GLY A 48 -15.18 -9.80 21.26
N SER A 49 -15.67 -10.97 20.83
CA SER A 49 -14.99 -12.26 20.93
C SER A 49 -13.98 -12.48 19.81
N TYR A 50 -12.72 -12.73 20.18
CA TYR A 50 -11.63 -13.02 19.24
C TYR A 50 -11.90 -14.27 18.39
N ARG A 51 -12.36 -15.37 19.02
CA ARG A 51 -12.77 -16.59 18.30
C ARG A 51 -13.88 -16.30 17.30
N THR A 52 -14.92 -15.59 17.72
CA THR A 52 -16.07 -15.26 16.87
C THR A 52 -15.63 -14.44 15.66
N VAL A 53 -14.77 -13.43 15.86
CA VAL A 53 -14.22 -12.61 14.77
C VAL A 53 -13.37 -13.43 13.79
N GLU A 54 -12.46 -14.28 14.26
CA GLU A 54 -11.61 -15.10 13.37
C GLU A 54 -12.41 -16.20 12.65
N GLU A 55 -13.43 -16.80 13.28
CA GLU A 55 -14.35 -17.75 12.63
C GLU A 55 -15.19 -17.08 11.53
N LEU A 56 -15.75 -15.89 11.79
CA LEU A 56 -16.49 -15.09 10.80
C LEU A 56 -15.59 -14.67 9.63
N LYS A 57 -14.37 -14.23 9.93
CA LYS A 57 -13.34 -13.85 8.95
C LYS A 57 -12.91 -15.03 8.09
N LYS A 58 -12.64 -16.20 8.67
CA LYS A 58 -12.34 -17.43 7.93
C LYS A 58 -13.50 -17.80 6.99
N LYS A 59 -14.72 -17.87 7.52
CA LYS A 59 -15.94 -18.18 6.76
C LYS A 59 -16.19 -17.17 5.63
N TYR A 60 -15.89 -15.89 5.85
CA TYR A 60 -15.95 -14.86 4.81
C TYR A 60 -14.90 -15.10 3.72
N LEU A 61 -13.64 -15.38 4.05
CA LEU A 61 -12.59 -15.63 3.07
C LEU A 61 -12.90 -16.88 2.22
N GLU A 62 -13.36 -17.96 2.86
CA GLU A 62 -13.83 -19.17 2.17
C GLU A 62 -15.00 -18.87 1.23
N PHE A 63 -16.04 -18.16 1.71
CA PHE A 63 -17.19 -17.77 0.89
C PHE A 63 -16.80 -16.84 -0.28
N ALA A 64 -15.95 -15.84 -0.02
CA ALA A 64 -15.56 -14.82 -0.99
C ALA A 64 -14.50 -15.28 -2.01
N ALA A 65 -13.99 -16.50 -1.88
CA ALA A 65 -13.26 -17.20 -2.94
C ALA A 65 -14.19 -17.94 -3.92
N THR A 66 -15.42 -18.29 -3.52
CA THR A 66 -16.39 -19.01 -4.38
C THR A 66 -17.08 -18.15 -5.44
N PHE A 67 -16.75 -16.86 -5.52
CA PHE A 67 -17.27 -15.91 -6.51
C PHE A 67 -16.13 -15.38 -7.38
N PRO A 68 -16.36 -15.12 -8.68
CA PRO A 68 -15.35 -14.52 -9.54
C PRO A 68 -14.97 -13.12 -9.06
N ARG A 69 -13.69 -12.79 -9.16
CA ARG A 69 -13.16 -11.43 -9.08
C ARG A 69 -12.95 -10.90 -10.50
N LYS A 70 -13.15 -9.60 -10.69
CA LYS A 70 -12.61 -8.92 -11.87
C LYS A 70 -11.08 -8.95 -11.78
N TYR A 71 -10.42 -9.33 -12.86
CA TYR A 71 -8.96 -9.43 -12.93
C TYR A 71 -8.22 -8.16 -12.52
N MET A 72 -8.76 -6.99 -12.86
CA MET A 72 -8.29 -5.70 -12.36
C MET A 72 -9.42 -4.69 -12.28
N TYR A 73 -9.27 -3.66 -11.45
CA TYR A 73 -10.26 -2.58 -11.32
C TYR A 73 -9.93 -1.37 -12.20
N SER A 74 -9.95 -1.53 -13.52
CA SER A 74 -9.89 -0.39 -14.47
C SER A 74 -8.55 0.38 -14.30
N LEU A 75 -8.34 1.67 -14.62
CA LEU A 75 -9.19 2.74 -15.18
C LEU A 75 -8.39 3.45 -16.28
N LYS A 76 -9.08 3.75 -17.40
CA LYS A 76 -8.48 4.00 -18.72
C LYS A 76 -7.74 2.70 -19.12
N THR A 77 -8.45 1.72 -19.67
CA THR A 77 -8.81 1.59 -21.11
C THR A 77 -7.63 1.01 -21.92
N VAL A 78 -7.05 1.66 -22.94
CA VAL A 78 -5.93 1.10 -23.73
C VAL A 78 -4.96 2.20 -24.23
N ASP A 79 -4.32 3.02 -23.40
CA ASP A 79 -4.27 3.12 -21.94
C ASP A 79 -3.89 1.81 -21.17
N VAL A 80 -4.17 1.72 -19.86
CA VAL A 80 -3.87 0.67 -18.86
C VAL A 80 -2.46 0.49 -18.26
N THR A 81 -2.40 0.60 -16.93
CA THR A 81 -1.97 -0.49 -16.04
C THR A 81 -2.77 -0.33 -14.74
N GLY A 82 -2.42 -1.03 -13.66
CA GLY A 82 -3.15 -1.01 -12.39
C GLY A 82 -2.85 -2.28 -11.58
N ASP A 83 -3.31 -2.35 -10.34
CA ASP A 83 -4.49 -3.17 -10.01
C ASP A 83 -5.76 -2.33 -10.22
N ILE A 84 -5.93 -1.40 -9.29
CA ILE A 84 -7.15 -0.73 -8.96
C ILE A 84 -7.05 0.74 -9.34
N LEU A 85 -7.45 1.01 -10.58
CA LEU A 85 -7.83 2.31 -11.11
C LEU A 85 -6.67 3.24 -11.48
N LEU A 86 -7.12 4.47 -11.76
CA LEU A 86 -6.40 5.71 -11.81
C LEU A 86 -5.16 5.59 -12.68
N GLU A 87 -5.42 5.09 -13.90
CA GLU A 87 -4.64 5.33 -15.11
C GLU A 87 -3.38 4.44 -15.21
N ALA A 88 -2.87 4.03 -16.38
CA ALA A 88 -3.27 4.06 -17.80
C ALA A 88 -2.00 3.60 -18.63
N LYS A 89 -1.91 3.88 -19.95
CA LYS A 89 -0.69 3.77 -20.79
C LYS A 89 -0.52 4.98 -21.72
N ASN A 90 0.08 6.09 -21.32
CA ASN A 90 0.11 6.68 -19.98
C ASN A 90 0.85 5.84 -18.91
N CYS A 91 2.15 5.58 -19.05
CA CYS A 91 2.80 4.30 -18.67
C CYS A 91 2.96 3.91 -17.17
N MET A 92 1.88 3.84 -16.38
CA MET A 92 1.90 3.64 -14.91
C MET A 92 2.26 2.24 -14.45
N SER A 93 3.45 1.99 -13.89
CA SER A 93 3.69 0.71 -13.16
C SER A 93 3.16 0.66 -11.73
N CYS A 94 1.97 1.22 -11.56
CA CYS A 94 0.92 0.52 -10.83
C CYS A 94 0.03 1.47 -10.02
N PHE A 95 -0.70 1.06 -9.00
CA PHE A 95 -1.51 -0.13 -8.77
C PHE A 95 -2.74 0.25 -7.90
N ASP A 96 -2.72 1.34 -7.10
CA ASP A 96 -3.95 2.09 -6.70
C ASP A 96 -3.82 3.62 -6.98
N ALA A 97 -2.66 4.14 -7.38
CA ALA A 97 -2.46 4.74 -8.71
C ALA A 97 -2.77 6.26 -8.76
N VAL A 98 -3.16 6.82 -9.92
CA VAL A 98 -3.26 8.24 -10.38
C VAL A 98 -2.03 8.72 -11.18
N ASN A 99 -2.29 9.40 -12.32
CA ASN A 99 -1.40 10.17 -13.21
C ASN A 99 -0.31 9.44 -14.03
N LEU A 100 -0.10 9.68 -15.36
CA LEU A 100 -0.90 10.07 -16.56
C LEU A 100 -0.05 9.66 -17.84
N GLU A 101 0.11 10.39 -18.98
CA GLU A 101 1.16 10.09 -20.02
C GLU A 101 2.23 11.18 -20.25
N ASP A 102 3.09 11.48 -19.30
CA ASP A 102 2.98 11.23 -17.87
C ASP A 102 3.22 9.87 -17.17
N CYS A 103 4.20 9.00 -17.54
CA CYS A 103 4.77 8.11 -16.49
C CYS A 103 6.11 7.36 -16.68
N LYS A 104 6.79 7.14 -15.54
CA LYS A 104 7.01 5.82 -14.88
C LYS A 104 7.42 6.00 -13.40
N TYR A 105 7.58 4.98 -12.55
CA TYR A 105 7.01 3.63 -12.46
C TYR A 105 6.08 3.47 -11.23
N ILE A 106 5.99 4.46 -10.32
CA ILE A 106 5.67 4.20 -8.89
C ILE A 106 4.31 4.77 -8.40
N VAL A 107 3.86 4.27 -7.24
CA VAL A 107 2.48 4.06 -6.74
C VAL A 107 2.49 4.24 -5.22
N TRP A 108 1.57 4.89 -4.48
CA TRP A 108 0.09 4.90 -4.42
C TRP A 108 -0.44 6.29 -3.92
N GLY A 109 -0.07 7.43 -4.50
CA GLY A 109 -0.38 7.78 -5.88
C GLY A 109 -1.42 8.93 -5.89
N GLY A 110 -1.23 9.93 -6.75
CA GLY A 110 -2.06 11.14 -6.85
C GLY A 110 -1.59 11.98 -8.06
N PHE A 111 -1.65 13.31 -7.98
CA PHE A 111 -0.39 14.04 -7.79
C PHE A 111 0.73 13.79 -8.83
N GLY A 112 0.81 14.61 -9.89
CA GLY A 112 1.95 14.65 -10.84
C GLY A 112 2.00 13.47 -11.82
N MET A 113 1.53 13.58 -13.08
CA MET A 113 1.92 14.51 -14.15
C MET A 113 3.44 14.43 -14.39
N LYS A 114 3.89 14.05 -15.58
CA LYS A 114 5.20 13.38 -15.78
C LYS A 114 5.64 13.51 -17.27
N ASP A 115 6.91 13.64 -17.65
CA ASP A 115 7.87 14.46 -16.94
C ASP A 115 8.36 13.92 -15.58
N SER A 116 8.37 12.60 -15.37
CA SER A 116 8.81 12.02 -14.08
C SER A 116 9.11 10.53 -14.10
N MET A 117 10.11 10.21 -13.28
CA MET A 117 10.63 8.93 -12.82
C MET A 117 11.35 9.24 -11.47
N ASP A 118 11.40 8.44 -10.41
CA ASP A 118 10.51 7.35 -9.98
C ASP A 118 9.87 7.70 -8.61
N GLY A 119 8.53 7.64 -8.52
CA GLY A 119 7.71 8.28 -7.47
C GLY A 119 7.39 7.53 -6.15
N TYR A 120 6.19 7.83 -5.62
CA TYR A 120 5.59 7.57 -4.28
C TYR A 120 6.36 7.95 -3.00
N GLY A 121 5.86 8.81 -2.10
CA GLY A 121 4.47 9.25 -1.83
C GLY A 121 3.65 9.93 -2.93
N VAL A 122 4.29 10.53 -3.95
CA VAL A 122 3.69 11.35 -5.03
C VAL A 122 2.40 12.06 -4.61
N GLY A 123 2.62 13.31 -4.11
CA GLY A 123 2.31 16.05 -4.79
C GLY A 123 2.43 16.80 -6.19
N GLU A 124 1.48 16.66 -7.13
CA GLU A 124 0.33 17.55 -7.28
C GLU A 124 0.74 18.84 -8.00
N GLN A 125 1.33 18.56 -9.18
CA GLN A 125 2.10 19.39 -10.11
C GLN A 125 3.07 18.47 -10.88
N SER A 126 3.29 18.79 -12.17
CA SER A 126 4.60 18.78 -12.87
C SER A 126 4.50 19.81 -14.01
N GLU A 127 5.55 20.53 -14.44
CA GLU A 127 6.75 20.07 -15.16
C GLU A 127 7.84 19.36 -14.33
N LEU A 128 8.58 18.49 -15.03
CA LEU A 128 9.84 17.78 -14.73
C LEU A 128 10.18 17.45 -13.27
N LEU A 129 10.26 16.15 -12.98
CA LEU A 129 10.62 15.53 -11.69
C LEU A 129 11.53 14.30 -11.87
N TYR A 130 12.85 14.45 -11.76
CA TYR A 130 13.79 13.32 -11.92
C TYR A 130 14.99 13.36 -10.95
N GLU A 131 15.07 12.62 -9.85
CA GLU A 131 14.10 11.70 -9.24
C GLU A 131 13.65 12.29 -7.89
N SER A 132 12.38 12.65 -7.77
CA SER A 132 11.37 11.97 -6.93
C SER A 132 11.85 11.22 -5.66
N VAL A 133 11.14 11.23 -4.51
CA VAL A 133 9.88 11.89 -4.07
C VAL A 133 9.83 11.79 -2.51
N ASP A 134 8.97 12.42 -1.70
CA ASP A 134 7.56 12.86 -1.82
C ASP A 134 7.39 14.35 -2.15
N ALA A 135 7.21 14.64 -3.44
CA ALA A 135 7.56 15.91 -4.04
C ALA A 135 6.38 16.87 -4.32
N GLY A 136 6.28 17.38 -5.54
CA GLY A 136 6.60 18.78 -5.74
C GLY A 136 5.63 19.87 -5.25
N LEU A 137 4.41 19.59 -4.80
CA LEU A 137 3.28 20.54 -4.61
C LEU A 137 3.71 21.95 -4.13
N SER A 138 3.82 22.97 -4.99
CA SER A 138 3.86 22.88 -6.46
C SER A 138 5.04 23.69 -6.99
N GLY A 139 5.86 23.06 -7.83
CA GLY A 139 7.06 23.60 -8.47
C GLY A 139 7.21 23.25 -9.95
N SER A 140 8.45 23.21 -10.45
CA SER A 140 8.77 22.59 -11.75
C SER A 140 10.26 22.43 -12.02
N ARG A 141 10.64 21.56 -12.96
CA ARG A 141 12.04 21.37 -13.41
C ARG A 141 12.98 21.02 -12.25
N MET A 142 12.67 19.88 -11.62
CA MET A 142 13.41 19.31 -10.51
C MET A 142 14.34 18.19 -10.99
N LEU A 143 15.61 18.26 -10.58
CA LEU A 143 16.61 17.19 -10.73
C LEU A 143 17.10 16.77 -9.34
N GLY A 144 16.94 15.50 -8.94
CA GLY A 144 17.32 14.95 -7.63
C GLY A 144 16.59 15.58 -6.44
N ALA A 145 15.51 14.95 -5.97
CA ALA A 145 14.55 15.54 -5.02
C ALA A 145 14.01 14.52 -4.00
N ILE A 146 14.24 14.76 -2.69
CA ILE A 146 13.61 13.98 -1.60
C ILE A 146 12.79 14.91 -0.71
N VAL A 147 11.48 14.62 -0.67
CA VAL A 147 10.41 15.34 0.06
C VAL A 147 10.41 16.87 -0.14
N VAL A 148 9.67 17.40 -1.13
CA VAL A 148 9.88 18.77 -1.69
C VAL A 148 8.56 19.46 -2.05
N TYR A 149 8.28 20.66 -1.52
CA TYR A 149 6.98 21.35 -1.72
C TYR A 149 7.09 22.89 -1.78
N GLY A 150 6.90 23.61 -2.89
CA GLY A 150 7.47 23.38 -4.22
C GLY A 150 8.25 24.61 -4.69
N GLY A 151 8.74 24.61 -5.93
CA GLY A 151 9.41 25.75 -6.58
C GLY A 151 10.08 25.35 -7.89
N HIS A 152 10.64 26.31 -8.65
CA HIS A 152 11.12 26.06 -10.02
C HIS A 152 12.65 26.07 -10.17
N ASP A 153 13.17 25.27 -11.11
CA ASP A 153 14.61 25.10 -11.38
C ASP A 153 15.39 24.65 -10.13
N ILE A 154 15.06 23.45 -9.66
CA ILE A 154 15.58 22.83 -8.45
C ILE A 154 16.56 21.71 -8.83
N ARG A 155 17.76 21.71 -8.23
CA ARG A 155 18.81 20.70 -8.51
C ARG A 155 19.43 20.21 -7.20
N TYR A 156 19.32 18.93 -6.89
CA TYR A 156 19.76 18.29 -5.65
C TYR A 156 19.18 18.98 -4.40
N ALA A 157 17.94 18.66 -4.08
CA ALA A 157 17.21 19.23 -2.95
C ALA A 157 16.70 18.17 -1.96
N TYR A 158 16.89 18.46 -0.68
CA TYR A 158 16.37 17.66 0.43
C TYR A 158 15.54 18.55 1.36
N ASN A 159 14.24 18.29 1.49
CA ASN A 159 13.33 19.05 2.35
C ASN A 159 13.41 20.58 2.14
N CYS A 160 13.39 21.05 0.88
CA CYS A 160 13.33 22.48 0.52
C CYS A 160 11.91 22.88 0.11
N HIS A 161 11.44 24.05 0.56
CA HIS A 161 10.08 24.53 0.31
C HIS A 161 10.06 25.96 -0.24
N SER A 162 9.08 26.27 -1.09
CA SER A 162 8.83 27.60 -1.67
C SER A 162 10.06 28.30 -2.28
N SER A 163 10.99 27.56 -2.89
CA SER A 163 12.31 28.08 -3.28
C SER A 163 12.69 27.72 -4.73
N ASN A 164 13.35 28.64 -5.44
CA ASN A 164 13.58 28.55 -6.89
C ASN A 164 15.01 28.94 -7.32
N ASN A 165 15.50 28.40 -8.44
CA ASN A 165 16.91 28.53 -8.84
C ASN A 165 17.85 28.11 -7.70
N ILE A 166 17.80 26.82 -7.32
CA ILE A 166 18.57 26.28 -6.19
C ILE A 166 19.40 25.05 -6.58
N PHE A 167 20.60 24.94 -6.00
CA PHE A 167 21.54 23.85 -6.24
C PHE A 167 22.13 23.29 -4.93
N GLY A 168 22.00 21.98 -4.69
CA GLY A 168 22.59 21.30 -3.53
C GLY A 168 22.07 21.83 -2.19
N CYS A 169 20.76 22.10 -2.09
CA CYS A 169 20.17 22.79 -0.95
C CYS A 169 19.42 21.82 -0.01
N THR A 170 19.49 22.11 1.29
CA THR A 170 18.87 21.30 2.34
C THR A 170 18.14 22.21 3.33
N GLY A 171 16.82 22.06 3.46
CA GLY A 171 16.03 22.80 4.46
C GLY A 171 15.66 24.26 4.11
N LEU A 172 15.94 24.77 2.91
CA LEU A 172 15.59 26.17 2.56
C LEU A 172 14.07 26.43 2.58
N ARG A 173 13.70 27.68 2.87
CA ARG A 173 12.33 28.21 2.89
C ARG A 173 12.31 29.58 2.22
N SER A 174 11.47 29.79 1.20
CA SER A 174 11.24 31.09 0.55
C SER A 174 12.50 31.81 0.05
N LYS A 175 13.34 31.13 -0.74
CA LYS A 175 14.62 31.65 -1.25
C LYS A 175 14.85 31.46 -2.75
N SER A 176 15.68 32.32 -3.32
CA SER A 176 16.01 32.35 -4.75
C SER A 176 17.51 32.50 -4.99
N TYR A 177 18.05 31.85 -6.01
CA TYR A 177 19.46 31.91 -6.42
C TYR A 177 20.42 31.43 -5.31
N CYS A 178 20.22 30.20 -4.87
CA CYS A 178 20.98 29.59 -3.78
C CYS A 178 21.83 28.40 -4.23
N ILE A 179 23.06 28.31 -3.69
CA ILE A 179 23.97 27.17 -3.88
C ILE A 179 24.47 26.77 -2.49
N LEU A 180 24.32 25.49 -2.11
CA LEU A 180 24.72 24.98 -0.79
C LEU A 180 24.19 25.86 0.36
N ASN A 181 22.88 26.15 0.34
CA ASN A 181 22.16 27.05 1.25
C ASN A 181 22.62 28.54 1.28
N ARG A 182 23.67 28.93 0.56
CA ARG A 182 24.11 30.33 0.44
C ARG A 182 23.37 31.04 -0.70
N GLN A 183 22.80 32.21 -0.42
CA GLN A 183 22.14 33.07 -1.41
C GLN A 183 23.16 33.96 -2.15
N TYR A 184 22.97 34.15 -3.46
CA TYR A 184 23.82 34.93 -4.36
C TYR A 184 23.02 36.02 -5.08
N SER A 185 23.70 36.94 -5.77
CA SER A 185 23.03 37.73 -6.82
C SER A 185 22.70 36.81 -8.00
N LYS A 186 21.65 37.15 -8.77
CA LYS A 186 21.27 36.41 -9.98
C LYS A 186 22.46 36.21 -10.93
N LYS A 187 23.23 37.28 -11.19
CA LYS A 187 24.40 37.27 -12.07
C LYS A 187 25.49 36.31 -11.57
N ASP A 188 25.76 36.29 -10.26
CA ASP A 188 26.81 35.45 -9.70
C ASP A 188 26.40 33.97 -9.68
N TYR A 189 25.12 33.68 -9.41
CA TYR A 189 24.54 32.34 -9.54
C TYR A 189 24.65 31.83 -10.99
N GLU A 190 24.22 32.63 -11.98
CA GLU A 190 24.28 32.29 -13.40
C GLU A 190 25.73 32.09 -13.90
N ALA A 191 26.70 32.83 -13.35
CA ALA A 191 28.12 32.70 -13.66
C ALA A 191 28.86 31.57 -12.90
N LEU A 192 28.24 30.99 -11.87
CA LEU A 192 28.81 29.93 -11.04
C LEU A 192 28.23 28.54 -11.35
N LEU A 193 26.92 28.46 -11.61
CA LEU A 193 26.20 27.20 -11.86
C LEU A 193 26.85 26.33 -12.98
N PRO A 194 27.27 26.86 -14.15
CA PRO A 194 27.94 26.06 -15.18
C PRO A 194 29.29 25.46 -14.72
N LYS A 195 29.99 26.13 -13.80
CA LYS A 195 31.29 25.66 -13.27
C LYS A 195 31.10 24.47 -12.32
N ILE A 196 30.02 24.49 -11.53
CA ILE A 196 29.65 23.39 -10.62
C ILE A 196 29.23 22.17 -11.43
N ILE A 197 28.35 22.35 -12.43
CA ILE A 197 27.90 21.28 -13.33
C ILE A 197 29.11 20.64 -14.05
N ARG A 198 30.05 21.46 -14.54
CA ARG A 198 31.31 20.96 -15.10
C ARG A 198 32.12 20.16 -14.08
N HIS A 199 32.32 20.68 -12.86
CA HIS A 199 33.08 19.96 -11.82
C HIS A 199 32.47 18.59 -11.49
N MET A 200 31.14 18.47 -11.42
CA MET A 200 30.47 17.17 -11.17
C MET A 200 30.69 16.13 -12.28
N ASN A 201 31.10 16.56 -13.47
CA ASN A 201 31.38 15.67 -14.61
C ASN A 201 32.89 15.44 -14.80
N ASP A 202 33.72 16.47 -14.56
CA ASP A 202 35.18 16.38 -14.55
C ASP A 202 35.69 15.56 -13.34
N VAL A 203 34.98 15.59 -12.20
CA VAL A 203 35.27 14.83 -10.97
C VAL A 203 33.96 14.34 -10.31
N PRO A 204 33.44 13.16 -10.68
CA PRO A 204 32.23 12.58 -10.08
C PRO A 204 32.48 12.05 -8.66
N TYR A 205 31.40 11.78 -7.93
CA TYR A 205 31.46 10.97 -6.71
C TYR A 205 31.48 9.48 -7.07
N THR A 206 32.13 8.63 -6.28
CA THR A 206 32.16 7.17 -6.48
C THR A 206 31.87 6.47 -5.16
N ASP A 207 30.90 5.56 -5.14
CA ASP A 207 30.49 4.86 -3.92
C ASP A 207 31.33 3.60 -3.60
N LYS A 208 31.05 2.98 -2.46
CA LYS A 208 31.71 1.73 -2.02
C LYS A 208 31.54 0.52 -2.98
N LYS A 209 30.58 0.54 -3.91
CA LYS A 209 30.38 -0.50 -4.93
C LYS A 209 30.94 -0.09 -6.30
N GLY A 210 31.65 1.04 -6.39
CA GLY A 210 32.28 1.55 -7.61
C GLY A 210 31.32 2.28 -8.56
N ARG A 211 30.11 2.64 -8.11
CA ARG A 211 29.12 3.37 -8.91
C ARG A 211 29.50 4.85 -8.96
N GLU A 212 29.68 5.40 -10.17
CA GLU A 212 29.91 6.83 -10.37
C GLU A 212 28.61 7.63 -10.36
N TYR A 213 28.60 8.77 -9.67
CA TYR A 213 27.49 9.71 -9.59
C TYR A 213 27.90 11.04 -10.23
N ARG A 214 27.33 11.31 -11.41
CA ARG A 214 27.60 12.47 -12.29
C ARG A 214 26.44 13.47 -12.23
N TYR A 215 26.55 14.61 -12.91
CA TYR A 215 25.43 15.55 -12.98
C TYR A 215 24.27 14.95 -13.80
N GLY A 216 23.22 14.52 -13.11
CA GLY A 216 22.07 13.79 -13.66
C GLY A 216 21.57 12.70 -12.71
N GLU A 217 22.47 12.09 -11.95
CA GLU A 217 22.18 10.94 -11.08
C GLU A 217 21.45 11.33 -9.78
N PHE A 218 20.68 10.40 -9.23
CA PHE A 218 20.04 10.55 -7.92
C PHE A 218 21.05 10.42 -6.76
N PHE A 219 20.59 10.67 -5.52
CA PHE A 219 21.45 10.61 -4.34
C PHE A 219 22.00 9.18 -4.12
N PRO A 220 23.32 9.00 -3.88
CA PRO A 220 23.88 7.70 -3.51
C PRO A 220 23.17 7.09 -2.30
N THR A 221 22.89 5.78 -2.35
CA THR A 221 22.17 5.06 -1.28
C THR A 221 22.88 5.12 0.07
N GLU A 222 24.20 5.34 0.09
CA GLU A 222 24.98 5.50 1.32
C GLU A 222 24.88 6.89 1.97
N LEU A 223 24.19 7.85 1.33
CA LEU A 223 23.79 9.12 1.94
C LEU A 223 22.40 9.02 2.61
N CYS A 224 21.72 7.88 2.53
CA CYS A 224 20.45 7.65 3.19
C CYS A 224 20.62 7.65 4.72
N PRO A 225 19.86 8.45 5.49
CA PRO A 225 19.93 8.46 6.95
C PRO A 225 19.16 7.31 7.63
N PHE A 226 18.61 6.37 6.84
CA PHE A 226 17.80 5.24 7.33
C PHE A 226 18.28 3.90 6.77
N SER A 227 18.16 2.85 7.56
CA SER A 227 18.43 1.46 7.15
C SER A 227 17.26 0.88 6.35
N TYR A 228 17.50 -0.10 5.47
CA TYR A 228 16.46 -0.71 4.61
C TYR A 228 15.23 -1.14 5.43
N ASN A 229 15.48 -1.85 6.53
CA ASN A 229 14.46 -2.38 7.44
C ASN A 229 13.79 -1.33 8.35
N GLU A 230 14.20 -0.06 8.29
CA GLU A 230 13.51 1.08 8.92
C GLU A 230 12.58 1.82 7.93
N THR A 231 12.63 1.49 6.63
CA THR A 231 11.85 2.15 5.59
C THR A 231 10.62 1.34 5.15
N ILE A 232 9.69 2.02 4.47
CA ILE A 232 8.53 1.41 3.81
C ILE A 232 8.90 0.34 2.77
N ALA A 233 10.16 0.31 2.30
CA ALA A 233 10.65 -0.76 1.42
C ALA A 233 10.55 -2.15 2.08
N GLN A 234 10.69 -2.25 3.42
CA GLN A 234 10.52 -3.53 4.12
C GLN A 234 9.03 -3.94 4.27
N GLU A 235 8.10 -2.98 4.25
CA GLU A 235 6.65 -3.27 4.29
C GLU A 235 6.15 -3.84 2.96
N TYR A 236 6.70 -3.34 1.85
CA TYR A 236 6.29 -3.67 0.48
C TYR A 236 7.15 -4.75 -0.18
N PHE A 237 8.46 -4.76 0.09
CA PHE A 237 9.46 -5.63 -0.51
C PHE A 237 10.35 -6.27 0.58
N PRO A 238 9.77 -7.01 1.55
CA PRO A 238 10.50 -7.52 2.71
C PRO A 238 11.72 -8.37 2.31
N MET A 239 12.91 -7.93 2.73
CA MET A 239 14.16 -8.66 2.54
C MET A 239 14.65 -9.29 3.86
N THR A 240 15.65 -10.17 3.76
CA THR A 240 16.47 -10.57 4.91
C THR A 240 17.69 -9.64 5.03
N LYS A 241 18.38 -9.69 6.19
CA LYS A 241 19.57 -8.88 6.46
C LYS A 241 20.68 -9.15 5.43
N GLU A 242 20.90 -10.42 5.13
CA GLU A 242 21.97 -10.91 4.26
C GLU A 242 21.81 -10.33 2.86
N LYS A 243 20.60 -10.43 2.30
CA LYS A 243 20.28 -9.86 0.99
C LYS A 243 20.39 -8.34 0.98
N ALA A 244 19.87 -7.65 2.00
CA ALA A 244 19.95 -6.19 2.06
C ALA A 244 21.41 -5.70 2.08
N MET A 245 22.30 -6.40 2.79
CA MET A 245 23.73 -6.09 2.86
C MET A 245 24.47 -6.44 1.54
N GLU A 246 24.09 -7.52 0.85
CA GLU A 246 24.62 -7.88 -0.48
C GLU A 246 24.31 -6.82 -1.55
N GLU A 247 23.06 -6.35 -1.58
CA GLU A 247 22.62 -5.24 -2.45
C GLU A 247 23.33 -3.91 -2.10
N GLY A 248 23.82 -3.78 -0.86
CA GLY A 248 24.62 -2.64 -0.38
C GLY A 248 23.84 -1.63 0.46
N TYR A 249 22.68 -2.01 0.98
CA TYR A 249 21.89 -1.19 1.89
C TYR A 249 22.37 -1.34 3.34
N ALA A 250 22.19 -0.28 4.13
CA ALA A 250 22.36 -0.36 5.58
C ALA A 250 21.24 -1.21 6.21
N TRP A 251 21.57 -1.94 7.28
CA TRP A 251 20.62 -2.72 8.07
C TRP A 251 20.77 -2.40 9.55
N LYS A 252 19.64 -2.22 10.25
CA LYS A 252 19.60 -1.99 11.69
C LYS A 252 19.22 -3.27 12.42
N ASP A 253 20.14 -3.77 13.23
CA ASP A 253 19.82 -4.83 14.17
C ASP A 253 18.86 -4.34 15.27
N ALA A 254 18.03 -5.25 15.79
CA ALA A 254 17.04 -4.89 16.80
C ALA A 254 17.70 -4.46 18.12
N ASP A 255 17.30 -3.30 18.64
CA ASP A 255 17.73 -2.82 19.95
C ASP A 255 17.42 -3.87 21.04
N ALA A 256 18.36 -4.09 21.97
CA ALA A 256 18.18 -5.03 23.08
C ALA A 256 17.09 -4.52 24.05
N ARG A 257 15.87 -5.05 23.92
CA ARG A 257 14.71 -4.64 24.73
C ARG A 257 14.60 -5.48 26.01
N ASN A 258 14.81 -4.83 27.15
CA ASN A 258 14.51 -5.39 28.48
C ASN A 258 12.99 -5.42 28.74
N LEU A 259 12.25 -6.18 27.93
CA LEU A 259 10.80 -6.39 28.03
C LEU A 259 10.51 -7.71 28.74
N THR A 260 10.17 -7.64 30.03
CA THR A 260 9.56 -8.76 30.73
C THR A 260 8.10 -8.87 30.29
N ILE A 261 7.75 -9.92 29.55
CA ILE A 261 6.35 -10.27 29.25
C ILE A 261 5.68 -10.72 30.55
N THR A 262 4.51 -10.14 30.86
CA THR A 262 3.74 -10.48 32.08
C THR A 262 2.42 -11.19 31.76
N MET A 263 1.96 -11.11 30.51
CA MET A 263 0.79 -11.82 29.99
C MET A 263 1.09 -12.29 28.57
N GLN A 264 0.83 -13.56 28.26
CA GLN A 264 0.98 -14.08 26.90
C GLN A 264 -0.28 -13.82 26.06
N SER A 265 -0.14 -13.81 24.74
CA SER A 265 -1.23 -13.49 23.80
C SER A 265 -2.38 -14.50 23.82
N ASP A 266 -2.15 -15.73 24.25
CA ASP A 266 -3.15 -16.79 24.43
C ASP A 266 -3.97 -16.59 25.71
N ALA A 267 -3.31 -16.16 26.80
CA ALA A 267 -3.91 -15.84 28.09
C ALA A 267 -4.80 -14.57 28.10
N LEU A 268 -4.83 -13.81 27.01
CA LEU A 268 -5.80 -12.72 26.84
C LEU A 268 -7.24 -13.26 26.81
N PRO A 269 -8.19 -12.60 27.51
CA PRO A 269 -9.60 -12.98 27.48
C PRO A 269 -10.14 -12.99 26.05
N ASP A 270 -11.11 -13.87 25.78
CA ASP A 270 -11.62 -14.01 24.42
C ASP A 270 -12.51 -12.83 24.02
N SER A 271 -13.44 -12.41 24.89
CA SER A 271 -14.27 -11.23 24.67
C SER A 271 -13.82 -10.00 25.44
N ILE A 272 -14.01 -8.83 24.84
CA ILE A 272 -13.70 -7.53 25.44
C ILE A 272 -14.55 -7.21 26.69
N THR A 273 -15.69 -7.88 26.87
CA THR A 273 -16.50 -7.81 28.11
C THR A 273 -15.71 -8.25 29.34
N ASP A 274 -14.78 -9.19 29.16
CA ASP A 274 -14.02 -9.84 30.23
C ASP A 274 -12.65 -9.16 30.43
N ALA A 275 -12.30 -8.22 29.55
CA ALA A 275 -11.05 -7.46 29.59
C ALA A 275 -11.10 -6.36 30.64
N THR A 276 -10.71 -6.69 31.87
CA THR A 276 -10.60 -5.72 32.98
C THR A 276 -9.46 -4.70 32.78
N ASP A 277 -9.50 -3.61 33.55
CA ASP A 277 -8.44 -2.57 33.57
C ASP A 277 -7.06 -3.09 34.01
N ASP A 278 -6.95 -4.33 34.52
CA ASP A 278 -5.65 -4.93 34.81
C ASP A 278 -4.77 -5.04 33.56
N LEU A 279 -5.38 -5.19 32.38
CA LEU A 279 -4.70 -5.23 31.08
C LEU A 279 -3.77 -4.01 30.84
N LEU A 280 -4.11 -2.85 31.42
CA LEU A 280 -3.33 -1.61 31.31
C LEU A 280 -1.97 -1.69 32.05
N LYS A 281 -1.81 -2.66 32.96
CA LYS A 281 -0.57 -2.92 33.70
C LYS A 281 0.32 -3.94 32.98
N GLN A 282 -0.26 -4.74 32.08
CA GLN A 282 0.38 -5.90 31.49
C GLN A 282 1.33 -5.52 30.34
N VAL A 283 2.45 -6.25 30.24
CA VAL A 283 3.23 -6.36 29.00
C VAL A 283 2.75 -7.63 28.30
N ILE A 284 2.03 -7.45 27.20
CA ILE A 284 1.41 -8.50 26.42
C ILE A 284 2.45 -9.03 25.41
N GLY A 285 2.68 -10.34 25.40
CA GLY A 285 3.48 -11.01 24.37
C GLY A 285 2.79 -10.95 23.01
N CYS A 286 3.54 -10.73 21.92
CA CYS A 286 3.01 -10.79 20.57
C CYS A 286 2.91 -12.25 20.11
N ALA A 287 1.77 -12.67 19.57
CA ALA A 287 1.58 -14.04 19.09
C ALA A 287 2.55 -14.48 17.96
N HIS A 288 3.25 -13.54 17.32
CA HIS A 288 4.31 -13.84 16.35
C HIS A 288 5.71 -14.02 16.99
N ASN A 289 5.88 -13.81 18.30
CA ASN A 289 7.08 -14.08 19.12
C ASN A 289 8.43 -13.44 18.68
N GLY A 290 8.48 -12.72 17.56
CA GLY A 290 9.73 -12.28 16.91
C GLY A 290 10.13 -13.10 15.67
N GLU A 291 9.36 -14.13 15.35
CA GLU A 291 9.64 -15.12 14.29
C GLU A 291 9.15 -14.67 12.90
N CYS A 292 8.44 -13.54 12.80
CA CYS A 292 7.95 -12.98 11.55
C CYS A 292 8.77 -11.77 11.07
N ASN A 293 8.89 -11.61 9.74
CA ASN A 293 9.56 -10.47 9.11
C ASN A 293 8.70 -9.19 9.06
N GLU A 294 8.08 -8.83 10.20
CA GLU A 294 7.11 -7.74 10.34
C GLU A 294 7.54 -6.70 11.39
N GLN A 295 8.85 -6.57 11.63
CA GLN A 295 9.42 -5.73 12.69
C GLN A 295 8.78 -5.96 14.07
N CYS A 296 8.52 -7.23 14.43
CA CYS A 296 7.81 -7.60 15.65
C CYS A 296 8.48 -7.01 16.91
N THR A 297 7.70 -6.42 17.81
CA THR A 297 8.24 -5.80 19.04
C THR A 297 8.46 -6.77 20.19
N VAL A 298 8.14 -8.07 19.98
CA VAL A 298 8.07 -9.19 20.94
C VAL A 298 7.04 -8.99 22.06
N GLY A 299 6.99 -7.81 22.68
CA GLY A 299 5.95 -7.40 23.62
C GLY A 299 5.39 -6.01 23.32
N PHE A 300 4.21 -5.71 23.88
CA PHE A 300 3.53 -4.41 23.77
C PHE A 300 2.64 -4.15 25.01
N ARG A 301 1.98 -2.99 25.06
CA ARG A 301 0.99 -2.62 26.07
C ARG A 301 -0.25 -2.06 25.37
N VAL A 302 -1.37 -2.04 26.08
CA VAL A 302 -2.60 -1.32 25.70
C VAL A 302 -2.72 -0.07 26.57
N VAL A 303 -2.97 1.11 25.98
CA VAL A 303 -3.20 2.36 26.73
C VAL A 303 -4.68 2.56 27.08
N PRO A 304 -5.05 3.39 28.08
CA PRO A 304 -6.45 3.58 28.49
C PRO A 304 -7.38 3.97 27.34
N GLN A 305 -6.90 4.77 26.39
CA GLN A 305 -7.62 5.19 25.19
C GLN A 305 -7.89 4.03 24.23
N GLU A 306 -6.94 3.12 24.03
CA GLU A 306 -7.14 1.90 23.23
C GLU A 306 -8.17 0.98 23.90
N LEU A 307 -8.06 0.76 25.23
CA LEU A 307 -9.00 -0.10 25.95
C LEU A 307 -10.41 0.47 26.00
N ALA A 308 -10.56 1.80 26.11
CA ALA A 308 -11.86 2.47 25.99
C ALA A 308 -12.45 2.27 24.59
N PHE A 309 -11.67 2.52 23.53
CA PHE A 309 -12.09 2.33 22.14
C PHE A 309 -12.50 0.87 21.84
N TYR A 310 -11.74 -0.12 22.32
CA TYR A 310 -12.09 -1.53 22.14
C TYR A 310 -13.41 -1.90 22.84
N ARG A 311 -13.70 -1.33 24.01
CA ARG A 311 -14.98 -1.53 24.72
C ARG A 311 -16.15 -0.84 24.03
N GLU A 312 -15.94 0.35 23.47
CA GLU A 312 -16.95 1.14 22.77
C GLU A 312 -17.35 0.49 21.43
N GLU A 313 -16.37 0.15 20.58
CA GLU A 313 -16.57 -0.50 19.28
C GLU A 313 -16.78 -2.03 19.37
N ARG A 314 -16.74 -2.61 20.58
CA ARG A 314 -16.83 -4.06 20.85
C ARG A 314 -15.85 -4.88 20.00
N LEU A 315 -14.55 -4.64 20.22
CA LEU A 315 -13.43 -5.28 19.54
C LEU A 315 -12.59 -6.10 20.52
N PRO A 316 -12.12 -7.31 20.17
CA PRO A 316 -11.32 -8.16 21.06
C PRO A 316 -9.97 -7.52 21.43
N PRO A 317 -9.43 -7.84 22.62
CA PRO A 317 -8.05 -7.48 22.97
C PRO A 317 -7.05 -7.96 21.90
N PRO A 318 -6.15 -7.09 21.42
CA PRO A 318 -5.23 -7.45 20.34
C PRO A 318 -4.22 -8.51 20.80
N ARG A 319 -4.11 -9.62 20.05
CA ARG A 319 -3.11 -10.68 20.27
C ARG A 319 -1.77 -10.43 19.54
N LEU A 320 -1.68 -9.35 18.76
CA LEU A 320 -0.51 -8.95 17.98
C LEU A 320 -0.06 -7.52 18.35
N CYS A 321 1.25 -7.29 18.33
CA CYS A 321 1.83 -5.97 18.56
C CYS A 321 1.48 -4.97 17.44
N PRO A 322 1.63 -3.64 17.65
CA PRO A 322 1.29 -2.63 16.65
C PRO A 322 1.89 -2.88 15.26
N ASN A 323 3.17 -3.27 15.20
CA ASN A 323 3.87 -3.55 13.93
C ASN A 323 3.27 -4.77 13.21
N CYS A 324 3.11 -5.91 13.88
CA CYS A 324 2.44 -7.07 13.29
C CYS A 324 0.99 -6.78 12.88
N ARG A 325 0.23 -6.01 13.68
CA ARG A 325 -1.11 -5.53 13.29
C ARG A 325 -1.08 -4.66 12.02
N HIS A 326 -0.03 -3.84 11.84
CA HIS A 326 0.17 -3.09 10.60
C HIS A 326 0.40 -4.04 9.42
N TYR A 327 1.40 -4.92 9.48
CA TYR A 327 1.75 -5.82 8.37
C TYR A 327 0.59 -6.77 8.01
N GLN A 328 -0.16 -7.27 8.99
CA GLN A 328 -1.35 -8.10 8.78
C GLN A 328 -2.54 -7.32 8.18
N ARG A 329 -2.59 -5.98 8.30
CA ARG A 329 -3.50 -5.12 7.54
C ARG A 329 -3.01 -4.89 6.12
N VAL A 330 -1.70 -4.66 5.92
CA VAL A 330 -1.10 -4.50 4.58
C VAL A 330 -1.30 -5.76 3.73
N LYS A 331 -1.16 -6.95 4.32
CA LYS A 331 -1.45 -8.26 3.68
C LYS A 331 -2.90 -8.48 3.22
N GLN A 332 -3.84 -7.59 3.58
CA GLN A 332 -5.23 -7.63 3.07
C GLN A 332 -5.42 -6.78 1.79
N ARG A 333 -4.43 -5.94 1.44
CA ARG A 333 -4.36 -5.30 0.12
C ARG A 333 -3.78 -6.27 -0.90
N ASN A 334 -4.08 -6.03 -2.16
CA ASN A 334 -3.33 -6.65 -3.24
C ASN A 334 -1.86 -6.17 -3.21
N PRO A 335 -0.89 -7.05 -3.48
CA PRO A 335 0.53 -6.74 -3.34
C PRO A 335 1.06 -5.83 -4.46
N LEU A 336 2.26 -5.28 -4.26
CA LEU A 336 2.94 -4.34 -5.16
C LEU A 336 3.54 -5.05 -6.41
N ARG A 337 2.80 -5.99 -7.00
CA ARG A 337 3.32 -6.99 -7.93
C ARG A 337 2.22 -7.53 -8.84
N LEU A 338 2.57 -7.78 -10.10
CA LEU A 338 1.69 -8.40 -11.10
C LEU A 338 2.13 -9.83 -11.45
N TRP A 339 1.16 -10.59 -11.94
CA TRP A 339 1.30 -11.90 -12.56
C TRP A 339 0.40 -12.00 -13.79
N HIS A 340 0.94 -12.62 -14.84
CA HIS A 340 0.19 -13.00 -16.03
C HIS A 340 -0.75 -14.17 -15.75
N ARG A 341 -2.04 -14.07 -16.14
CA ARG A 341 -3.06 -15.11 -15.96
C ARG A 341 -4.07 -15.14 -17.12
N GLN A 342 -4.66 -16.31 -17.34
CA GLN A 342 -5.84 -16.49 -18.19
C GLN A 342 -7.14 -16.27 -17.37
N CYS A 343 -8.22 -15.86 -18.05
CA CYS A 343 -9.57 -15.80 -17.51
C CYS A 343 -10.06 -17.21 -17.13
N THR A 344 -10.34 -17.46 -15.85
CA THR A 344 -10.67 -18.79 -15.33
C THR A 344 -12.11 -19.24 -15.62
N CYS A 345 -12.70 -18.81 -16.75
CA CYS A 345 -14.07 -19.11 -17.13
C CYS A 345 -14.11 -20.26 -18.15
N ALA A 346 -14.67 -21.40 -17.75
CA ALA A 346 -14.82 -22.62 -18.54
C ALA A 346 -16.22 -22.77 -19.17
N GLY A 347 -16.85 -21.64 -19.53
CA GLY A 347 -18.14 -21.60 -20.24
C GLY A 347 -19.34 -21.64 -19.29
N GLY A 348 -19.73 -22.84 -18.82
CA GLY A 348 -20.87 -23.00 -17.88
C GLY A 348 -20.51 -22.85 -16.40
N ALA A 349 -19.22 -22.69 -16.10
CA ALA A 349 -18.65 -22.61 -14.75
C ALA A 349 -17.26 -21.95 -14.83
N ASP A 350 -16.62 -21.75 -13.69
CA ASP A 350 -15.16 -21.53 -13.65
C ASP A 350 -14.36 -22.83 -13.87
N GLU A 351 -13.05 -22.74 -14.06
CA GLU A 351 -12.11 -23.87 -14.20
C GLU A 351 -12.22 -24.93 -13.09
N SER A 352 -12.37 -24.51 -11.83
CA SER A 352 -12.50 -25.43 -10.69
C SER A 352 -13.92 -26.01 -10.56
N GLY A 353 -14.89 -25.43 -11.27
CA GLY A 353 -16.29 -25.77 -11.21
C GLY A 353 -17.00 -25.36 -9.91
N VAL A 354 -16.37 -24.57 -9.04
CA VAL A 354 -16.93 -24.04 -7.79
C VAL A 354 -18.03 -23.02 -8.07
N TYR A 355 -17.79 -22.08 -8.98
CA TYR A 355 -18.77 -21.09 -9.42
C TYR A 355 -19.49 -21.59 -10.67
N LYS A 356 -20.82 -21.39 -10.71
CA LYS A 356 -21.64 -21.67 -11.90
C LYS A 356 -22.06 -20.35 -12.52
N ASN A 357 -21.75 -20.20 -13.80
CA ASN A 357 -22.11 -19.01 -14.55
C ASN A 357 -23.63 -18.92 -14.71
N THR A 358 -24.17 -17.73 -14.46
CA THR A 358 -25.60 -17.45 -14.48
C THR A 358 -26.12 -17.13 -15.88
N ILE A 359 -25.22 -16.85 -16.82
CA ILE A 359 -25.50 -16.55 -18.23
C ILE A 359 -24.47 -17.22 -19.16
N GLU A 360 -24.82 -17.43 -20.43
CA GLU A 360 -23.85 -17.87 -21.44
C GLU A 360 -22.93 -16.71 -21.84
N HIS A 361 -21.61 -16.94 -21.82
CA HIS A 361 -20.61 -15.92 -22.15
C HIS A 361 -20.28 -15.91 -23.65
N PHE A 362 -19.55 -14.90 -24.12
CA PHE A 362 -19.24 -14.69 -25.55
C PHE A 362 -18.48 -15.84 -26.25
N HIS A 363 -17.92 -16.78 -25.50
CA HIS A 363 -17.23 -17.99 -25.98
C HIS A 363 -18.09 -19.27 -25.89
N GLY A 364 -19.33 -19.16 -25.40
CA GLY A 364 -20.24 -20.28 -25.15
C GLY A 364 -19.64 -21.33 -24.21
N ALA A 365 -19.92 -22.61 -24.49
CA ALA A 365 -19.41 -23.75 -23.73
C ALA A 365 -17.89 -24.04 -23.86
N LYS A 366 -17.10 -23.15 -24.48
CA LYS A 366 -15.63 -23.26 -24.54
C LYS A 366 -14.99 -22.50 -23.37
N HIS A 367 -13.69 -22.74 -23.15
CA HIS A 367 -12.89 -21.89 -22.27
C HIS A 367 -12.79 -20.46 -22.80
N CYS A 368 -12.70 -19.50 -21.89
CA CYS A 368 -12.47 -18.10 -22.24
C CYS A 368 -11.06 -17.91 -22.83
N PRO A 369 -10.91 -17.26 -24.00
CA PRO A 369 -9.62 -17.02 -24.63
C PRO A 369 -8.88 -15.78 -24.12
N ASN A 370 -9.42 -15.07 -23.12
CA ASN A 370 -8.86 -13.79 -22.67
C ASN A 370 -7.76 -14.00 -21.60
N GLU A 371 -6.64 -13.29 -21.78
CA GLU A 371 -5.47 -13.28 -20.88
C GLU A 371 -5.21 -11.84 -20.40
N PHE A 372 -4.53 -11.68 -19.26
CA PHE A 372 -4.31 -10.39 -18.60
C PHE A 372 -3.17 -10.41 -17.56
N GLU A 373 -2.71 -9.22 -17.18
CA GLU A 373 -1.94 -9.02 -15.94
C GLU A 373 -2.87 -8.74 -14.75
N THR A 374 -2.51 -9.19 -13.56
CA THR A 374 -3.29 -8.99 -12.33
C THR A 374 -2.45 -9.12 -11.06
N THR A 375 -2.89 -8.54 -9.95
CA THR A 375 -2.30 -8.73 -8.61
C THR A 375 -2.77 -10.02 -7.90
N TYR A 376 -3.70 -10.78 -8.50
CA TYR A 376 -4.11 -12.11 -8.01
C TYR A 376 -3.07 -13.19 -8.39
N ALA A 377 -2.05 -13.37 -7.55
CA ALA A 377 -1.03 -14.41 -7.71
C ALA A 377 -1.61 -15.83 -7.94
N PRO A 378 -0.94 -16.72 -8.72
CA PRO A 378 -1.47 -18.05 -9.09
C PRO A 378 -1.66 -19.04 -7.92
N ASP A 379 -1.03 -18.80 -6.78
CA ASP A 379 -1.14 -19.60 -5.55
C ASP A 379 -2.29 -19.15 -4.63
N ARG A 380 -2.98 -18.04 -4.96
CA ARG A 380 -4.16 -17.57 -4.23
C ARG A 380 -5.45 -18.24 -4.75
N PRO A 381 -6.46 -18.45 -3.87
CA PRO A 381 -7.65 -19.24 -4.22
C PRO A 381 -8.74 -18.46 -4.97
N GLU A 382 -8.55 -17.20 -5.36
CA GLU A 382 -9.61 -16.47 -6.07
C GLU A 382 -9.81 -16.97 -7.51
N ILE A 383 -11.08 -17.14 -7.88
CA ILE A 383 -11.55 -17.25 -9.27
C ILE A 383 -11.37 -15.88 -9.93
N VAL A 384 -10.73 -15.81 -11.10
CA VAL A 384 -10.35 -14.53 -11.73
C VAL A 384 -10.87 -14.45 -13.16
N TYR A 385 -11.87 -13.59 -13.39
CA TYR A 385 -12.52 -13.39 -14.68
C TYR A 385 -12.03 -12.10 -15.35
N CYS A 386 -11.88 -12.15 -16.68
CA CYS A 386 -11.70 -10.97 -17.50
C CYS A 386 -12.92 -10.03 -17.42
N GLU A 387 -12.75 -8.76 -17.82
CA GLU A 387 -13.81 -7.73 -17.87
C GLU A 387 -15.14 -8.28 -18.42
N THR A 388 -15.13 -8.92 -19.59
CA THR A 388 -16.36 -9.37 -20.29
C THR A 388 -17.08 -10.47 -19.52
N CYS A 389 -16.36 -11.47 -19.02
CA CYS A 389 -16.93 -12.57 -18.24
C CYS A 389 -17.43 -12.11 -16.87
N TYR A 390 -16.68 -11.24 -16.19
CA TYR A 390 -17.09 -10.69 -14.90
C TYR A 390 -18.34 -9.81 -15.04
N ASN A 391 -18.34 -8.88 -15.99
CA ASN A 391 -19.46 -7.96 -16.20
C ASN A 391 -20.75 -8.69 -16.62
N ALA A 392 -20.65 -9.84 -17.31
CA ALA A 392 -21.82 -10.66 -17.64
C ALA A 392 -22.49 -11.27 -16.40
N GLU A 393 -21.71 -11.71 -15.41
CA GLU A 393 -22.21 -12.32 -14.16
C GLU A 393 -22.74 -11.32 -13.14
N ILE A 394 -22.35 -10.04 -13.24
CA ILE A 394 -22.77 -8.99 -12.31
C ILE A 394 -23.75 -7.97 -12.91
N ALA A 395 -24.26 -8.19 -14.12
CA ALA A 395 -25.03 -7.22 -14.92
C ALA A 395 -26.28 -6.65 -14.21
#